data_AF-A0AAP0RIL9-F1
#
_entry.id   AF-A0AAP0RIL9-F1
#
_cell.length_a   1.000
_cell.length_b   1.000
_cell.length_c   1.000
_cell.angle_alpha   90.00
_cell.angle_beta   90.00
_cell.angle_gamma   90.00
#
_symmetry.space_group_name_H-M   'P 1'
#
loop_
_entity.id
_entity.type
_entity.pdbx_description
1 polymer ?
#
loop_
_entity_poly.entity_id
_entity_poly.type
_entity_poly.pdbx_seq_one_letter_code
_entity_poly.pdbx_strand_id
1 'polypeptide(L)'
;MENGGPAPEAITDKIYENTKTIKEYFIAEDLPHVDISAIDVTSFGGPEGPFDVDVFDSASDYVKLMKSIFDFQSIQKLLSSPSFSFCFDGLHGVAGAYAKRIFVEELGAPESSLLNCTPKCMGDRERPSTGTRKGPMWSRGKSTAHTATLWEIN
;
A
#
# COMPACT_ATOMS: atom_id res chain seq x y z
N MET A 1 -18.27 -8.94 14.09
CA MET A 1 -17.19 -7.99 14.43
C MET A 1 -16.12 -8.17 13.38
N GLU A 2 -16.06 -7.27 12.42
CA GLU A 2 -15.05 -7.28 11.35
C GLU A 2 -13.78 -6.63 11.93
N ASN A 3 -12.67 -7.36 11.93
CA ASN A 3 -11.44 -6.98 12.63
C ASN A 3 -10.42 -6.26 11.72
N GLY A 4 -10.79 -5.95 10.47
CA GLY A 4 -9.90 -5.37 9.47
C GLY A 4 -8.78 -6.31 8.98
N GLY A 5 -8.76 -7.57 9.45
CA GLY A 5 -7.81 -8.57 9.02
C GLY A 5 -8.28 -9.34 7.78
N PRO A 6 -7.45 -10.27 7.26
CA PRO A 6 -7.85 -11.17 6.19
C PRO A 6 -9.12 -11.95 6.54
N ALA A 7 -9.98 -12.18 5.55
CA ALA A 7 -11.19 -12.97 5.73
C ALA A 7 -10.86 -14.40 6.19
N PRO A 8 -11.66 -15.02 7.09
CA PRO A 8 -11.45 -16.40 7.52
C PRO A 8 -11.55 -17.41 6.36
N GLU A 9 -10.83 -18.53 6.49
CA GLU A 9 -10.78 -19.59 5.47
C GLU A 9 -12.18 -20.08 5.05
N ALA A 10 -13.06 -20.29 6.03
CA ALA A 10 -14.45 -20.72 5.77
C ALA A 10 -15.25 -19.73 4.89
N ILE A 11 -14.87 -18.46 4.85
CA ILE A 11 -15.48 -17.45 3.96
C ILE A 11 -14.77 -17.45 2.61
N THR A 12 -13.45 -17.50 2.58
CA THR A 12 -12.68 -17.53 1.33
C THR A 12 -12.99 -18.78 0.50
N ASP A 13 -13.20 -19.94 1.13
CA ASP A 13 -13.59 -21.18 0.45
C ASP A 13 -14.99 -21.07 -0.17
N LYS A 14 -15.94 -20.46 0.54
CA LYS A 14 -17.28 -20.20 0.00
C LYS A 14 -17.23 -19.24 -1.20
N ILE A 15 -16.40 -18.20 -1.13
CA ILE A 15 -16.17 -17.29 -2.25
C ILE A 15 -15.61 -18.08 -3.43
N TYR A 16 -14.61 -18.94 -3.21
CA TYR A 16 -14.02 -19.77 -4.25
C TYR A 16 -15.01 -20.76 -4.90
N GLU A 17 -15.86 -21.43 -4.12
CA GLU A 17 -16.90 -22.31 -4.69
C GLU A 17 -17.96 -21.51 -5.47
N ASN A 18 -18.30 -20.30 -5.02
CA ASN A 18 -19.17 -19.40 -5.76
C ASN A 18 -18.53 -18.94 -7.08
N THR A 19 -17.24 -18.64 -7.13
CA THR A 19 -16.58 -18.21 -8.39
C THR A 19 -16.55 -19.31 -9.45
N LYS A 20 -16.61 -20.59 -9.07
CA LYS A 20 -16.73 -21.72 -10.01
C LYS A 20 -18.14 -21.91 -10.58
N THR A 21 -19.16 -21.46 -9.85
CA THR A 21 -20.57 -21.81 -10.11
C THR A 21 -21.41 -20.62 -10.57
N ILE A 22 -20.89 -19.40 -10.42
CA ILE A 22 -21.55 -18.16 -10.85
C ILE A 22 -21.91 -18.22 -12.35
N LYS A 23 -23.14 -17.80 -12.67
CA LYS A 23 -23.67 -17.77 -14.05
C LYS A 23 -23.93 -16.35 -14.55
N GLU A 24 -24.18 -15.43 -13.63
CA GLU A 24 -24.49 -14.03 -13.92
C GLU A 24 -23.98 -13.15 -12.78
N TYR A 25 -23.79 -11.88 -13.08
CA TYR A 25 -23.46 -10.83 -12.12
C TYR A 25 -24.17 -9.55 -12.53
N PHE A 26 -24.53 -8.72 -11.55
CA PHE A 26 -25.31 -7.51 -11.78
C PHE A 26 -24.37 -6.31 -11.92
N ILE A 27 -24.62 -5.48 -12.95
CA ILE A 27 -23.89 -4.23 -13.21
C ILE A 27 -24.91 -3.11 -13.33
N ALA A 28 -24.62 -1.96 -12.73
CA ALA A 28 -25.36 -0.73 -13.00
C ALA A 28 -24.75 -0.03 -14.22
N GLU A 29 -25.30 -0.27 -15.41
CA GLU A 29 -24.80 0.33 -16.66
C GLU A 29 -25.00 1.85 -16.71
N ASP A 30 -26.05 2.35 -16.06
CA ASP A 30 -26.42 3.78 -16.05
C ASP A 30 -25.68 4.59 -14.98
N LEU A 31 -24.77 3.96 -14.21
CA LEU A 31 -24.04 4.68 -13.17
C LEU A 31 -23.01 5.63 -13.80
N PRO A 32 -23.10 6.95 -13.54
CA PRO A 32 -22.15 7.91 -14.07
C PRO A 32 -20.72 7.64 -13.59
N HIS A 33 -19.74 7.98 -14.42
CA HIS A 33 -18.33 7.86 -14.05
C HIS A 33 -18.00 8.80 -12.88
N VAL A 34 -17.53 8.24 -11.77
CA VAL A 34 -16.98 8.98 -10.63
C VAL A 34 -15.51 9.28 -10.87
N ASP A 35 -15.11 10.54 -10.74
CA ASP A 35 -13.69 10.90 -10.75
C ASP A 35 -13.01 10.44 -9.45
N ILE A 36 -12.20 9.39 -9.53
CA ILE A 36 -11.44 8.86 -8.39
C ILE A 36 -10.12 9.60 -8.12
N SER A 37 -9.82 10.66 -8.88
CA SER A 37 -8.60 11.45 -8.72
C SER A 37 -8.77 12.67 -7.81
N ALA A 38 -10.01 13.06 -7.52
CA ALA A 38 -10.36 14.18 -6.65
C ALA A 38 -11.08 13.68 -5.40
N ILE A 39 -10.74 14.26 -4.25
CA ILE A 39 -11.44 13.97 -2.98
C ILE A 39 -12.81 14.64 -3.04
N ASP A 40 -13.86 13.83 -3.06
CA ASP A 40 -15.25 14.29 -3.06
C ASP A 40 -16.20 13.14 -2.70
N VAL A 41 -17.43 13.49 -2.32
CA VAL A 41 -18.52 12.54 -2.11
C VAL A 41 -19.53 12.71 -3.24
N THR A 42 -19.67 11.68 -4.08
CA THR A 42 -20.64 11.67 -5.18
C THR A 42 -21.86 10.85 -4.78
N SER A 43 -23.02 11.50 -4.67
CA SER A 43 -24.30 10.85 -4.34
C SER A 43 -25.13 10.53 -5.57
N PHE A 44 -25.70 9.32 -5.59
CA PHE A 44 -26.56 8.80 -6.64
C PHE A 44 -27.91 8.34 -6.07
N GLY A 45 -28.96 8.45 -6.87
CA GLY A 45 -30.24 7.81 -6.60
C GLY A 45 -30.27 6.42 -7.25
N GLY A 46 -30.44 5.37 -6.45
CA GLY A 46 -30.59 3.99 -6.92
C GLY A 46 -32.03 3.48 -6.80
N PRO A 47 -32.34 2.34 -7.46
CA PRO A 47 -33.67 1.71 -7.41
C PRO A 47 -34.08 1.24 -6.01
N GLU A 48 -33.10 0.98 -5.12
CA GLU A 48 -33.33 0.53 -3.74
C GLU A 48 -33.02 1.61 -2.68
N GLY A 49 -32.59 2.81 -3.09
CA GLY A 49 -32.22 3.89 -2.17
C GLY A 49 -31.04 4.73 -2.65
N PRO A 50 -30.60 5.71 -1.83
CA PRO A 50 -29.40 6.50 -2.12
C PRO A 50 -28.14 5.61 -2.11
N PHE A 51 -27.20 5.93 -2.99
CA PHE A 51 -25.90 5.27 -3.12
C PHE A 51 -24.81 6.33 -3.22
N ASP A 52 -23.83 6.30 -2.31
CA ASP A 52 -22.77 7.30 -2.25
C ASP A 52 -21.41 6.67 -2.55
N VAL A 53 -20.58 7.40 -3.29
CA VAL A 53 -19.16 7.07 -3.51
C VAL A 53 -18.32 8.15 -2.84
N ASP A 54 -17.58 7.77 -1.80
CA ASP A 54 -16.68 8.65 -1.05
C ASP A 54 -15.23 8.42 -1.49
N VAL A 55 -14.65 9.40 -2.17
CA VAL A 55 -13.23 9.43 -2.52
C VAL A 55 -12.51 10.25 -1.45
N PHE A 56 -11.68 9.59 -0.65
CA PHE A 56 -10.99 10.20 0.49
C PHE A 56 -9.46 10.17 0.34
N ASP A 57 -8.76 10.97 1.15
CA ASP A 57 -7.30 10.95 1.18
C ASP A 57 -6.77 9.64 1.80
N SER A 58 -6.13 8.82 0.96
CA SER A 58 -5.56 7.53 1.36
C SER A 58 -4.53 7.62 2.49
N ALA A 59 -3.84 8.76 2.68
CA ALA A 59 -2.76 8.88 3.65
C ALA A 59 -3.18 9.46 5.01
N SER A 60 -4.25 10.26 5.05
CA SER A 60 -4.62 11.07 6.23
C SER A 60 -4.81 10.24 7.50
N ASP A 61 -5.63 9.20 7.47
CA ASP A 61 -5.93 8.43 8.67
C ASP A 61 -4.77 7.55 9.10
N TYR A 62 -3.98 7.06 8.14
CA TYR A 62 -2.75 6.34 8.43
C TYR A 62 -1.74 7.25 9.16
N VAL A 63 -1.57 8.50 8.70
CA VAL A 63 -0.67 9.48 9.35
C VAL A 63 -1.16 9.83 10.76
N LYS A 64 -2.47 10.02 10.96
CA LYS A 64 -3.04 10.25 12.31
C LYS A 64 -2.74 9.09 13.25
N LEU A 65 -2.90 7.85 12.77
CA LEU A 65 -2.57 6.66 13.54
C LEU A 65 -1.08 6.60 13.87
N MET A 66 -0.20 6.86 12.90
CA MET A 66 1.25 6.90 13.13
C MET A 66 1.66 7.94 14.16
N LYS A 67 1.06 9.14 14.13
CA LYS A 67 1.28 10.19 15.15
C LYS A 67 0.82 9.79 16.54
N SER A 68 -0.19 8.91 16.65
CA SER A 68 -0.66 8.41 17.94
C SER A 68 0.24 7.32 18.54
N ILE A 69 0.99 6.59 17.70
CA ILE A 69 1.84 5.47 18.10
C ILE A 69 3.29 5.91 18.31
N PHE A 70 3.79 6.83 17.48
CA PHE A 70 5.19 7.25 17.48
C PHE A 70 5.38 8.71 17.90
N ASP A 71 6.49 8.98 18.58
CA ASP A 71 6.92 10.35 18.88
C ASP A 71 7.55 11.01 17.65
N PHE A 72 6.72 11.70 16.87
CA PHE A 72 7.14 12.44 15.68
C PHE A 72 8.15 13.55 16.01
N GLN A 73 8.09 14.15 17.19
CA GLN A 73 9.01 15.22 17.57
C GLN A 73 10.44 14.67 17.75
N SER A 74 10.58 13.50 18.37
CA SER A 74 11.88 12.83 18.49
C SER A 74 12.43 12.38 17.15
N ILE A 75 11.58 11.88 16.26
CA ILE A 75 11.99 11.48 14.90
C ILE A 75 12.42 12.69 14.07
N GLN A 76 11.70 13.82 14.15
CA GLN A 76 12.09 15.08 13.50
C GLN A 76 13.48 15.55 13.95
N LYS A 77 13.76 15.47 15.26
CA LYS A 77 15.09 15.83 15.81
C LYS A 77 16.20 14.93 15.25
N LEU A 78 15.94 13.63 15.10
CA LEU A 78 16.89 12.70 14.51
C LEU A 78 17.15 13.03 13.04
N LEU A 79 16.08 13.25 12.26
CA LEU A 79 16.18 13.58 10.83
C LEU A 79 16.85 14.94 10.57
N SER A 80 16.72 15.88 11.50
CA SER A 80 17.38 17.18 11.44
C SER A 80 18.85 17.14 11.86
N SER A 81 19.34 16.01 12.39
CA SER A 81 20.71 15.90 12.86
C SER A 81 21.68 15.84 11.67
N PRO A 82 22.75 16.67 11.65
CA PRO A 82 23.74 16.64 10.57
C PRO A 82 24.57 15.34 10.54
N SER A 83 24.55 14.56 11.61
CA SER A 83 25.22 13.26 11.69
C SER A 83 24.37 12.08 11.20
N PHE A 84 23.11 12.32 10.82
CA PHE A 84 22.18 11.28 10.40
C PHE A 84 21.82 11.44 8.92
N SER A 85 21.93 10.35 8.16
CA SER A 85 21.50 10.29 6.76
C SER A 85 20.36 9.29 6.61
N PHE A 86 19.37 9.67 5.80
CA PHE A 86 18.14 8.90 5.59
C PHE A 86 17.89 8.71 4.10
N CYS A 87 17.46 7.51 3.73
CA CYS A 87 17.03 7.16 2.38
C CYS A 87 15.91 6.13 2.46
N PHE A 88 14.81 6.38 1.75
CA PHE A 88 13.68 5.49 1.63
C PHE A 88 13.39 5.21 0.14
N ASP A 89 13.30 3.93 -0.22
CA ASP A 89 12.99 3.51 -1.59
C ASP A 89 11.59 2.89 -1.62
N GLY A 90 10.65 3.56 -2.28
CA GLY A 90 9.26 3.13 -2.41
C GLY A 90 9.06 2.06 -3.48
N LEU A 91 10.09 1.73 -4.28
CA LEU A 91 10.05 0.73 -5.35
C LEU A 91 8.88 0.90 -6.34
N HIS A 92 8.41 2.14 -6.56
CA HIS A 92 7.20 2.46 -7.31
C HIS A 92 5.91 1.79 -6.79
N GLY A 93 5.92 1.32 -5.55
CA GLY A 93 4.76 0.83 -4.84
C GLY A 93 3.94 1.94 -4.21
N VAL A 94 2.77 1.56 -3.68
CA VAL A 94 1.85 2.49 -3.00
C VAL A 94 2.47 3.12 -1.75
N ALA A 95 3.44 2.44 -1.11
CA ALA A 95 4.17 2.94 0.05
C ALA A 95 4.84 4.31 -0.19
N GLY A 96 5.22 4.61 -1.43
CA GLY A 96 5.80 5.90 -1.81
C GLY A 96 4.88 7.10 -1.55
N ALA A 97 3.56 6.94 -1.77
CA ALA A 97 2.58 7.99 -1.51
C ALA A 97 2.52 8.36 -0.02
N TYR A 98 2.57 7.35 0.85
CA TYR A 98 2.62 7.54 2.31
C TYR A 98 3.96 8.11 2.77
N ALA A 99 5.07 7.66 2.19
CA ALA A 99 6.41 8.10 2.55
C ALA A 99 6.60 9.60 2.34
N LYS A 100 6.06 10.16 1.26
CA LYS A 100 6.08 11.62 1.02
C LYS A 100 5.33 12.37 2.12
N ARG A 101 4.10 11.95 2.43
CA ARG A 101 3.28 12.57 3.48
C ARG A 101 3.95 12.49 4.86
N ILE A 102 4.53 11.34 5.22
CA ILE A 102 5.12 11.13 6.54
C ILE A 102 6.51 11.77 6.64
N PHE A 103 7.45 11.41 5.76
CA PHE A 103 8.84 11.80 5.95
C PHE A 103 9.10 13.26 5.53
N VAL A 104 8.50 13.73 4.44
CA VAL A 104 8.75 15.08 3.94
C VAL A 104 7.83 16.09 4.61
N GLU A 105 6.52 15.89 4.52
CA GLU A 105 5.55 16.91 4.97
C GLU A 105 5.41 16.97 6.49
N GLU A 106 5.43 15.83 7.18
CA GLU A 106 5.25 15.77 8.63
C GLU A 106 6.57 15.77 9.42
N LEU A 107 7.62 15.13 8.89
CA LEU A 107 8.90 14.95 9.59
C LEU A 107 10.04 15.84 9.07
N GLY A 108 9.84 16.56 7.96
CA GLY A 108 10.81 17.54 7.45
C GLY A 108 12.06 16.94 6.79
N ALA A 109 12.04 15.67 6.40
CA ALA A 109 13.13 15.07 5.63
C ALA A 109 13.21 15.71 4.23
N PRO A 110 14.41 15.82 3.64
CA PRO A 110 14.54 16.34 2.29
C PRO A 110 13.90 15.38 1.27
N GLU A 111 13.22 15.92 0.26
CA GLU A 111 12.58 15.09 -0.78
C GLU A 111 13.60 14.23 -1.54
N SER A 112 14.86 14.65 -1.59
CA SER A 112 15.97 13.86 -2.16
C SER A 112 16.25 12.55 -1.42
N SER A 113 15.80 12.40 -0.18
CA SER A 113 15.88 11.13 0.56
C SER A 113 14.84 10.10 0.11
N LEU A 114 13.86 10.49 -0.72
CA LEU A 114 12.84 9.60 -1.23
C LEU A 114 13.17 9.15 -2.66
N LEU A 115 13.35 7.84 -2.84
CA LEU A 115 13.61 7.20 -4.12
C LEU A 115 12.36 6.43 -4.58
N ASN A 116 12.06 6.50 -5.88
CA ASN A 116 10.97 5.75 -6.51
C ASN A 116 9.62 5.83 -5.78
N CYS A 117 9.30 6.96 -5.16
CA CYS A 117 8.09 7.12 -4.34
C CYS A 117 6.83 7.50 -5.13
N THR A 118 6.91 7.58 -6.47
CA THR A 118 5.73 7.71 -7.33
C THR A 118 5.23 6.32 -7.72
N PRO A 119 3.98 5.94 -7.36
CA PRO A 119 3.40 4.66 -7.75
C PRO A 119 3.35 4.49 -9.28
N LYS A 120 3.66 3.29 -9.77
CA LYS A 120 3.54 2.94 -11.19
C LYS A 120 2.87 1.59 -11.35
N CYS A 121 2.11 1.39 -12.43
CA CYS A 121 1.69 0.05 -12.77
C CYS A 121 2.93 -0.79 -13.08
N MET A 122 2.94 -2.03 -12.58
CA MET A 122 3.99 -2.98 -12.89
C MET A 122 3.80 -3.42 -14.35
N GLY A 123 4.37 -2.67 -15.30
CA GLY A 123 4.78 -3.26 -16.58
C GLY A 123 5.92 -4.27 -16.35
N ASP A 124 6.38 -4.97 -17.38
CA ASP A 124 7.31 -6.12 -17.35
C ASP A 124 8.73 -5.90 -16.75
N ARG A 125 8.92 -4.96 -15.80
CA ARG A 125 10.18 -4.67 -15.11
C ARG A 125 10.11 -5.03 -13.61
N GLU A 126 11.30 -5.27 -13.06
CA GLU A 126 11.66 -5.89 -11.76
C GLU A 126 10.62 -5.88 -10.63
N ARG A 127 10.51 -7.03 -9.95
CA ARG A 127 9.60 -7.27 -8.82
C ARG A 127 9.88 -6.33 -7.64
N PRO A 128 8.86 -5.74 -6.99
CA PRO A 128 9.03 -4.95 -5.79
C PRO A 128 9.05 -5.93 -4.61
N SER A 129 10.15 -6.68 -4.49
CA SER A 129 10.43 -7.44 -3.28
C SER A 129 11.67 -6.84 -2.65
N THR A 130 11.66 -6.62 -1.34
CA THR A 130 12.79 -6.14 -0.53
C THR A 130 13.96 -7.15 -0.45
N GLY A 131 13.97 -8.19 -1.30
CA GLY A 131 15.06 -9.13 -1.46
C GLY A 131 16.23 -8.49 -2.18
N THR A 132 17.31 -8.24 -1.42
CA THR A 132 18.69 -7.97 -1.85
C THR A 132 18.90 -7.64 -3.33
N ARG A 133 19.16 -6.36 -3.64
CA ARG A 133 19.73 -5.93 -4.93
C ARG A 133 20.99 -6.77 -5.21
N LYS A 134 20.91 -7.74 -6.12
CA LYS A 134 22.10 -8.36 -6.71
C LYS A 134 22.68 -7.41 -7.75
N GLY A 135 23.63 -6.58 -7.32
CA GLY A 135 24.55 -5.91 -8.24
C GLY A 135 25.40 -6.94 -9.01
N PRO A 136 25.99 -6.58 -10.16
CA PRO A 136 26.66 -7.53 -11.04
C PRO A 136 28.06 -7.83 -10.51
N MET A 137 28.26 -8.94 -9.79
CA MET A 137 29.60 -9.51 -9.63
C MET A 137 29.56 -11.02 -9.33
N TRP A 138 30.21 -11.75 -10.24
CA TRP A 138 30.74 -13.10 -10.17
C TRP A 138 29.87 -14.34 -10.45
N SER A 139 30.51 -15.20 -11.23
CA SER A 139 30.07 -16.37 -11.97
C SER A 139 29.89 -17.66 -11.16
N ARG A 140 29.07 -18.56 -11.72
CA ARG A 140 29.05 -20.04 -11.58
C ARG A 140 28.71 -20.61 -10.19
N GLY A 141 27.66 -21.43 -10.18
CA GLY A 141 27.43 -22.44 -9.16
C GLY A 141 25.96 -22.83 -9.05
N LYS A 142 25.58 -23.94 -9.70
CA LYS A 142 24.30 -24.62 -9.46
C LYS A 142 24.26 -25.05 -7.99
N SER A 143 23.20 -24.73 -7.23
CA SER A 143 22.59 -25.65 -6.27
C SER A 143 21.31 -25.07 -5.67
N THR A 144 20.33 -25.93 -5.52
CA THR A 144 19.00 -25.79 -4.91
C THR A 144 19.02 -25.40 -3.42
N ALA A 145 18.08 -24.56 -2.99
CA ALA A 145 17.54 -24.53 -1.62
C ALA A 145 16.24 -23.70 -1.61
N HIS A 146 15.06 -24.33 -1.64
CA HIS A 146 14.17 -24.45 -0.48
C HIS A 146 14.02 -23.15 0.32
N THR A 147 13.05 -22.32 -0.08
CA THR A 147 12.52 -21.22 0.74
C THR A 147 11.54 -21.80 1.76
N ALA A 148 12.01 -22.01 2.98
CA ALA A 148 11.19 -22.00 4.17
C ALA A 148 11.79 -20.96 5.11
N THR A 149 11.00 -19.96 5.49
CA THR A 149 11.38 -19.06 6.58
C THR A 149 10.12 -18.74 7.38
N LEU A 150 9.78 -19.70 8.23
CA LEU A 150 9.16 -19.43 9.53
C LEU A 150 10.16 -18.60 10.36
N TRP A 151 9.69 -17.52 10.96
CA TRP A 151 10.22 -17.03 12.22
C TRP A 151 9.04 -16.77 13.15
N GLU A 152 8.74 -17.80 13.94
CA GLU A 152 8.20 -17.62 15.29
C GLU A 152 9.29 -16.94 16.13
N ILE A 153 8.90 -15.98 16.97
CA ILE A 153 9.68 -15.56 18.13
C ILE A 153 8.89 -16.02 19.35
N ASN A 154 9.43 -17.04 20.03
CA ASN A 154 9.52 -17.12 21.47
C ASN A 154 10.89 -17.73 21.80
#